data_AF-A0A9D9NM54-F1
#
_entry.id   AF-A0A9D9NM54-F1
#
_cell.length_a   1.000
_cell.length_b   1.000
_cell.length_c   1.000
_cell.angle_alpha   90.00
_cell.angle_beta   90.00
_cell.angle_gamma   90.00
#
_symmetry.space_group_name_H-M   'P 1'
#
loop_
_entity.id
_entity.type
_entity.pdbx_description
1 polymer ?
#
loop_
_entity_poly.entity_id
_entity_poly.type
_entity_poly.pdbx_seq_one_letter_code
_entity_poly.pdbx_strand_id
1 'polypeptide(L)'
;MDLKRLSLDELTGVINLYPWFGAARKELCDRMIRMGGDDWGEEQFSDAAMYVPEPGRISGMLHSASREVYADKDISSVIKKYISDSREGASHSEEATHADTGASVGRARVAGGDYFSQKEYEQVRKEGDSVFSRFAARAKQEMTPEERRAHEEMEFCTETLAQIYAEQGYYEHAIHIYEKLILAYPEKNAYFAALIEKLRTED
;
A
#
# COMPACT_ATOMS: atom_id res chain seq x y z
N MET A 1 25.63 -0.98 -29.85
CA MET A 1 26.36 -1.57 -28.72
C MET A 1 25.60 -2.79 -28.24
N ASP A 2 26.24 -3.97 -28.22
CA ASP A 2 25.59 -5.21 -27.77
C ASP A 2 25.71 -5.35 -26.26
N LEU A 3 24.66 -4.95 -25.52
CA LEU A 3 24.65 -4.94 -24.05
C LEU A 3 24.99 -6.30 -23.44
N LYS A 4 24.61 -7.39 -24.11
CA LYS A 4 24.84 -8.78 -23.68
C LYS A 4 26.32 -9.17 -23.59
N ARG A 5 27.23 -8.40 -24.21
CA ARG A 5 28.68 -8.70 -24.22
C ARG A 5 29.48 -7.93 -23.18
N LEU A 6 28.91 -6.87 -22.59
CA LEU A 6 29.61 -6.04 -21.60
C LEU A 6 29.80 -6.81 -20.28
N SER A 7 30.79 -6.42 -19.48
CA SER A 7 30.91 -6.86 -18.09
C SER A 7 29.89 -6.14 -17.18
N LEU A 8 29.72 -6.60 -15.93
CA LEU A 8 28.86 -5.91 -14.95
C LEU A 8 29.35 -4.49 -14.68
N ASP A 9 30.66 -4.32 -14.51
CA ASP A 9 31.30 -3.03 -14.24
C ASP A 9 31.25 -2.07 -15.44
N GLU A 10 31.38 -2.59 -16.66
CA GLU A 10 31.15 -1.79 -17.86
C GLU A 10 29.69 -1.32 -17.95
N LEU A 11 28.75 -2.18 -17.56
CA LEU A 11 27.33 -1.88 -17.61
C LEU A 11 26.93 -0.83 -16.57
N THR A 12 27.47 -0.89 -15.35
CA THR A 12 27.33 0.17 -14.34
C THR A 12 27.95 1.48 -14.84
N GLY A 13 29.11 1.43 -15.48
CA GLY A 13 29.74 2.58 -16.14
C GLY A 13 28.83 3.24 -17.20
N VAL A 14 28.18 2.43 -18.04
CA VAL A 14 27.21 2.93 -19.03
C VAL A 14 26.00 3.58 -18.35
N ILE A 15 25.49 3.02 -17.24
CA ILE A 15 24.36 3.58 -16.50
C ILE A 15 24.73 4.91 -15.84
N ASN A 16 25.94 5.04 -15.31
CA ASN A 16 26.43 6.29 -14.73
C ASN A 16 26.56 7.40 -15.79
N LEU A 17 27.03 7.05 -16.99
CA LEU A 17 27.11 7.98 -18.12
C LEU A 17 25.73 8.33 -18.70
N TYR A 18 24.81 7.37 -18.71
CA TYR A 18 23.49 7.49 -19.32
C TYR A 18 22.39 6.96 -18.38
N PRO A 19 22.00 7.73 -17.34
CA PRO A 19 21.05 7.27 -16.31
C PRO A 19 19.67 6.89 -16.87
N TRP A 20 19.27 7.52 -17.99
CA TRP A 20 18.01 7.29 -18.69
C TRP A 20 17.99 6.02 -19.56
N PHE A 21 19.11 5.30 -19.66
CA PHE A 21 19.21 4.13 -20.54
C PHE A 21 18.64 2.87 -19.89
N GLY A 22 17.31 2.75 -19.91
CA GLY A 22 16.57 1.67 -19.25
C GLY A 22 16.92 0.25 -19.72
N ALA A 23 17.43 0.10 -20.95
CA ALA A 23 17.88 -1.20 -21.46
C ALA A 23 19.12 -1.72 -20.71
N ALA A 24 20.07 -0.85 -20.37
CA ALA A 24 21.23 -1.24 -19.56
C ALA A 24 20.83 -1.56 -18.12
N ARG A 25 19.96 -0.74 -17.49
CA ARG A 25 19.46 -1.00 -16.13
C ARG A 25 18.75 -2.34 -16.03
N LYS A 26 17.90 -2.67 -17.01
CA LYS A 26 17.22 -3.96 -17.08
C LYS A 26 18.20 -5.14 -17.21
N GLU A 27 19.20 -5.00 -18.08
CA GLU A 27 20.23 -6.03 -18.26
C GLU A 27 21.10 -6.20 -17.01
N LEU A 28 21.37 -5.11 -16.27
CA LEU A 28 22.08 -5.12 -15.01
C LEU A 28 21.29 -5.89 -13.95
N CYS A 29 20.00 -5.56 -13.79
CA CYS A 29 19.10 -6.27 -12.89
C CYS A 29 18.98 -7.77 -13.25
N ASP A 30 18.85 -8.12 -14.54
CA ASP A 30 18.80 -9.52 -14.98
C ASP A 30 20.04 -10.30 -14.55
N ARG A 31 21.23 -9.69 -14.71
CA ARG A 31 22.49 -10.34 -14.33
C ARG A 31 22.67 -10.43 -12.82
N MET A 32 22.34 -9.38 -12.09
CA MET A 32 22.37 -9.39 -10.62
C MET A 32 21.48 -10.52 -10.06
N ILE A 33 20.26 -10.68 -10.60
CA ILE A 33 19.34 -11.76 -10.21
C ILE A 33 19.91 -13.15 -10.56
N ARG A 34 20.51 -13.31 -11.75
CA ARG A 34 21.09 -14.60 -12.19
C ARG A 34 22.32 -15.00 -11.40
N MET A 35 23.11 -14.02 -10.96
CA MET A 35 24.27 -14.28 -10.10
C MET A 35 23.82 -14.77 -8.72
N GLY A 36 22.73 -14.21 -8.18
CA GLY A 36 22.15 -14.62 -6.89
C GLY A 36 23.04 -14.31 -5.69
N GLY A 37 22.46 -14.09 -4.50
CA GLY A 37 23.20 -13.99 -3.23
C GLY A 37 23.72 -12.60 -2.83
N ASP A 38 24.40 -12.56 -1.67
CA ASP A 38 24.93 -11.38 -0.95
C ASP A 38 26.07 -10.63 -1.69
N ASP A 39 26.45 -11.10 -2.89
CA ASP A 39 27.61 -10.60 -3.64
C ASP A 39 27.35 -9.30 -4.41
N TRP A 40 26.08 -8.89 -4.56
CA TRP A 40 25.72 -7.60 -5.16
C TRP A 40 25.10 -6.67 -4.12
N GLY A 41 25.48 -5.39 -4.17
CA GLY A 41 24.94 -4.39 -3.25
C GLY A 41 23.44 -4.22 -3.46
N GLU A 42 22.64 -4.52 -2.44
CA GLU A 42 21.19 -4.36 -2.43
C GLU A 42 20.77 -2.94 -2.86
N GLU A 43 21.57 -1.95 -2.49
CA GLU A 43 21.42 -0.55 -2.89
C GLU A 43 21.53 -0.33 -4.41
N GLN A 44 22.51 -0.97 -5.08
CA GLN A 44 22.74 -0.78 -6.51
C GLN A 44 21.63 -1.42 -7.35
N PHE A 45 21.18 -2.59 -6.93
CA PHE A 45 20.05 -3.26 -7.57
C PHE A 45 18.76 -2.48 -7.33
N SER A 46 18.53 -1.99 -6.13
CA SER A 46 17.37 -1.16 -5.79
C SER A 46 17.35 0.12 -6.62
N ASP A 47 18.46 0.86 -6.69
CA ASP A 47 18.57 2.05 -7.56
C ASP A 47 18.33 1.69 -9.03
N ALA A 48 18.96 0.62 -9.53
CA ALA A 48 18.76 0.18 -10.90
C ALA A 48 17.28 -0.16 -11.19
N ALA A 49 16.65 -0.91 -10.29
CA ALA A 49 15.26 -1.40 -10.42
C ALA A 49 14.23 -0.26 -10.36
N MET A 50 14.48 0.80 -9.57
CA MET A 50 13.58 1.96 -9.49
C MET A 50 13.29 2.60 -10.85
N TYR A 51 14.27 2.59 -11.75
CA TYR A 51 14.18 3.25 -13.04
C TYR A 51 13.94 2.27 -14.21
N VAL A 52 13.58 1.01 -13.93
CA VAL A 52 13.18 0.06 -14.97
C VAL A 52 11.67 0.22 -15.24
N PRO A 53 11.24 0.57 -16.47
CA PRO A 53 9.83 0.86 -16.78
C PRO A 53 8.85 -0.30 -16.53
N GLU A 54 9.34 -1.54 -16.50
CA GLU A 54 8.53 -2.76 -16.39
C GLU A 54 8.97 -3.57 -15.16
N PRO A 55 8.62 -3.13 -13.94
CA PRO A 55 9.04 -3.77 -12.70
C PRO A 55 8.48 -5.19 -12.54
N GLY A 56 7.35 -5.50 -13.18
CA GLY A 56 6.75 -6.83 -13.18
C GLY A 56 7.69 -7.91 -13.76
N ARG A 57 8.56 -7.56 -14.71
CA ARG A 57 9.56 -8.49 -15.27
C ARG A 57 10.65 -8.80 -14.25
N ILE A 58 11.12 -7.79 -13.53
CA ILE A 58 12.12 -7.94 -12.46
C ILE A 58 11.54 -8.79 -11.33
N SER A 59 10.30 -8.49 -10.91
CA SER A 59 9.61 -9.28 -9.89
C SER A 59 9.45 -10.74 -10.31
N GLY A 60 8.94 -11.01 -11.51
CA GLY A 60 8.82 -12.38 -12.01
C GLY A 60 10.16 -13.12 -12.05
N MET A 61 11.23 -12.42 -12.42
CA MET A 61 12.59 -12.96 -12.44
C MET A 61 13.12 -13.26 -11.03
N LEU A 62 12.94 -12.34 -10.08
CA LEU A 62 13.36 -12.50 -8.68
C LEU A 62 12.67 -13.71 -8.02
N HIS A 63 11.35 -13.84 -8.19
CA HIS A 63 10.59 -14.98 -7.66
C HIS A 63 10.94 -16.29 -8.39
N SER A 64 11.31 -16.23 -9.67
CA SER A 64 11.76 -17.42 -10.41
C SER A 64 13.19 -17.86 -10.05
N ALA A 65 14.06 -16.91 -9.69
CA ALA A 65 15.45 -17.14 -9.31
C ALA A 65 15.55 -17.61 -7.86
N SER A 66 14.85 -16.95 -6.94
CA SER A 66 14.67 -17.38 -5.56
C SER A 66 13.51 -18.36 -5.45
N ARG A 67 13.62 -19.50 -6.15
CA ARG A 67 12.71 -20.63 -5.91
C ARG A 67 13.14 -21.36 -4.64
N GLU A 68 12.97 -20.70 -3.50
CA GLU A 68 13.06 -21.38 -2.21
C GLU A 68 11.85 -22.31 -2.11
N VAL A 69 12.12 -23.61 -2.07
CA VAL A 69 11.08 -24.63 -1.91
C VAL A 69 10.68 -24.60 -0.45
N TYR A 70 9.67 -23.81 -0.10
CA TYR A 70 9.07 -23.83 1.23
C TYR A 70 8.23 -25.10 1.40
N ALA A 71 8.92 -26.23 1.60
CA ALA A 71 8.30 -27.44 2.10
C ALA A 71 8.25 -27.36 3.63
N ASP A 72 7.27 -28.01 4.27
CA ASP A 72 7.13 -28.09 5.73
C ASP A 72 8.40 -28.57 6.46
N LYS A 73 9.32 -29.22 5.74
CA LYS A 73 10.62 -29.68 6.24
C LYS A 73 11.54 -28.52 6.66
N ASP A 74 11.32 -27.32 6.12
CA ASP A 74 12.18 -26.15 6.33
C ASP A 74 11.65 -25.19 7.41
N ILE A 75 10.52 -25.51 8.04
CA ILE A 75 9.94 -24.67 9.11
C ILE A 75 10.93 -24.52 10.28
N SER A 76 11.66 -25.59 10.61
CA SER A 76 12.64 -25.55 11.71
C SER A 76 13.85 -24.66 11.39
N SER A 77 14.28 -24.57 10.13
CA SER A 77 15.41 -23.70 9.74
C SER A 77 14.98 -22.23 9.72
N VAL A 78 13.78 -21.93 9.23
CA VAL A 78 13.19 -20.58 9.24
C VAL A 78 12.98 -20.09 10.67
N ILE A 79 12.39 -20.91 11.54
CA ILE A 79 12.19 -20.58 12.97
C ILE A 79 13.55 -20.34 13.64
N LYS A 80 14.55 -21.18 13.36
CA LYS A 80 15.88 -21.04 13.96
C LYS A 80 16.59 -19.77 13.49
N LYS A 81 16.47 -19.41 12.21
CA LYS A 81 17.00 -18.15 11.64
C LYS A 81 16.32 -16.93 12.25
N TYR A 82 14.99 -16.96 12.39
CA TYR A 82 14.25 -15.87 13.02
C TYR A 82 14.61 -15.70 14.51
N ILE A 83 14.76 -16.81 15.23
CA ILE A 83 15.20 -16.79 16.65
C ILE A 83 16.66 -16.33 16.78
N SER A 84 17.53 -16.64 15.82
CA SER A 84 18.93 -16.17 15.83
C SER A 84 19.04 -14.68 15.50
N ASP A 85 18.31 -14.17 14.51
CA ASP A 85 18.23 -12.71 14.23
C ASP A 85 17.70 -11.94 15.46
N SER A 86 16.74 -12.52 16.17
CA SER A 86 16.22 -11.96 17.42
C SER A 86 17.27 -11.91 18.56
N ARG A 87 18.34 -12.71 18.47
CA ARG A 87 19.41 -12.80 19.47
C ARG A 87 20.64 -11.97 19.10
N GLU A 88 20.96 -11.84 17.82
CA GLU A 88 22.10 -11.02 17.36
C GLU A 88 21.81 -9.51 17.46
N GLY A 89 20.54 -9.10 17.38
CA GLY A 89 20.12 -7.73 17.69
C GLY A 89 20.31 -7.30 19.15
N ALA A 90 20.76 -8.20 20.05
CA ALA A 90 20.91 -7.94 21.48
C ALA A 90 22.36 -7.72 21.96
N SER A 91 23.39 -7.90 21.12
CA SER A 91 24.80 -7.89 21.57
C SER A 91 25.72 -6.84 20.95
N HIS A 92 25.20 -5.85 20.21
CA HIS A 92 25.97 -4.68 19.77
C HIS A 92 25.24 -3.37 20.15
N SER A 93 25.34 -2.99 21.43
CA SER A 93 24.91 -1.67 21.89
C SER A 93 25.83 -1.13 22.99
N GLU A 94 26.94 -0.52 22.57
CA GLU A 94 27.65 0.57 23.25
C GLU A 94 28.01 1.52 22.08
N GLU A 95 27.46 2.72 21.89
CA GLU A 95 27.31 3.86 22.79
C GLU A 95 26.31 4.88 22.15
N ALA A 96 25.39 5.44 22.96
CA ALA A 96 24.64 6.72 22.81
C ALA A 96 23.89 7.06 21.48
N THR A 97 22.62 7.47 21.41
CA THR A 97 21.53 7.80 22.33
C THR A 97 20.29 8.01 21.44
N HIS A 98 19.15 7.42 21.81
CA HIS A 98 17.79 7.97 21.80
C HIS A 98 16.72 6.93 21.42
N ALA A 99 15.85 6.74 22.42
CA ALA A 99 14.77 5.79 22.55
C ALA A 99 13.81 5.63 21.34
N ASP A 100 13.67 4.35 20.96
CA ASP A 100 12.43 3.59 20.87
C ASP A 100 11.23 4.21 20.13
N THR A 101 10.92 3.65 18.96
CA THR A 101 9.59 3.06 18.68
C THR A 101 9.66 2.16 17.44
N GLY A 102 9.53 0.85 17.65
CA GLY A 102 8.74 -0.06 16.79
C GLY A 102 9.31 -0.54 15.44
N ALA A 103 9.75 -1.79 15.43
CA ALA A 103 9.66 -2.77 14.33
C ALA A 103 10.12 -2.34 12.91
N SER A 104 11.37 -2.66 12.58
CA SER A 104 11.85 -2.75 11.20
C SER A 104 11.34 -4.03 10.52
N VAL A 105 10.03 -4.10 10.27
CA VAL A 105 9.55 -4.78 9.06
C VAL A 105 9.82 -3.78 7.95
N GLY A 106 10.58 -4.15 6.91
CA GLY A 106 11.02 -3.25 5.84
C GLY A 106 9.95 -2.25 5.45
N ARG A 107 10.08 -1.00 5.93
CA ARG A 107 9.25 0.11 5.46
C ARG A 107 9.68 0.35 4.03
N ALA A 108 8.94 -0.21 3.08
CA ALA A 108 8.98 0.23 1.71
C ALA A 108 8.86 1.76 1.73
N ARG A 109 9.95 2.46 1.40
CA ARG A 109 9.93 3.91 1.29
C ARG A 109 9.10 4.22 0.05
N VAL A 110 7.81 4.47 0.26
CA VAL A 110 6.95 5.01 -0.78
C VAL A 110 7.45 6.43 -1.07
N ALA A 111 7.84 6.72 -2.30
CA ALA A 111 8.18 8.07 -2.71
C ALA A 111 6.97 8.99 -2.47
N GLY A 112 7.15 10.03 -1.65
CA GLY A 112 6.06 10.89 -1.20
C GLY A 112 5.44 10.50 0.15
N GLY A 113 5.96 9.46 0.80
CA GLY A 113 5.77 9.26 2.23
C GLY A 113 6.42 10.39 3.02
N ASP A 114 5.79 10.78 4.10
CA ASP A 114 6.24 11.89 4.92
C ASP A 114 7.64 11.63 5.51
N TYR A 115 8.58 12.54 5.25
CA TYR A 115 10.01 12.40 5.58
C TYR A 115 10.29 12.64 7.06
N PHE A 116 9.35 13.24 7.78
CA PHE A 116 9.49 13.57 9.20
C PHE A 116 8.68 12.61 10.07
N SER A 117 9.25 12.22 11.21
CA SER A 117 8.56 11.47 12.26
C SER A 117 7.48 12.33 12.91
N GLN A 118 6.48 11.68 13.51
CA GLN A 118 5.41 12.38 14.23
C GLN A 118 5.94 13.36 15.29
N LYS A 119 7.07 13.02 15.93
CA LYS A 119 7.76 13.87 16.91
C LYS A 119 8.38 15.13 16.28
N GLU A 120 8.88 15.04 15.05
CA GLU A 120 9.41 16.19 14.30
C GLU A 120 8.28 17.11 13.82
N TYR A 121 7.13 16.54 13.45
CA TYR A 121 5.92 17.32 13.15
C TYR A 121 5.43 18.15 14.33
N GLU A 122 5.39 17.55 15.51
CA GLU A 122 4.94 18.21 16.73
C GLU A 122 5.84 19.38 17.14
N GLN A 123 7.14 19.33 16.81
CA GLN A 123 8.08 20.42 17.07
C GLN A 123 7.85 21.65 16.19
N VAL A 124 7.43 21.45 14.94
CA VAL A 124 7.23 22.54 13.96
C VAL A 124 5.80 23.10 14.05
N ARG A 125 4.84 22.32 14.54
CA ARG A 125 3.43 22.70 14.62
C ARG A 125 3.22 23.91 15.55
N LYS A 126 2.69 24.99 15.01
CA LYS A 126 2.28 26.17 15.79
C LYS A 126 0.80 26.12 16.12
N GLU A 127 0.38 26.80 17.19
CA GLU A 127 -1.03 26.91 17.61
C GLU A 127 -1.92 27.53 16.52
N GLY A 128 -1.34 28.32 15.60
CA GLY A 128 -2.01 28.91 14.45
C GLY A 128 -2.20 28.00 13.24
N ASP A 129 -1.47 26.87 13.14
CA ASP A 129 -1.53 25.97 11.98
C ASP A 129 -2.79 25.09 11.97
N SER A 130 -3.52 25.08 13.09
CA SER A 130 -4.81 24.37 13.24
C SER A 130 -5.98 25.14 12.61
N VAL A 131 -5.77 25.73 11.43
CA VAL A 131 -6.76 26.51 10.68
C VAL A 131 -8.00 25.66 10.39
N PHE A 132 -7.79 24.39 9.99
CA PHE A 132 -8.87 23.45 9.66
C PHE A 132 -9.63 22.91 10.87
N SER A 133 -9.05 22.96 12.08
CA SER A 133 -9.71 22.49 13.31
C SER A 133 -10.90 23.36 13.70
N ARG A 134 -10.83 24.68 13.44
CA ARG A 134 -11.95 25.60 13.70
C ARG A 134 -13.14 25.32 12.77
N PHE A 135 -12.88 24.98 11.51
CA PHE A 135 -13.92 24.63 10.55
C PHE A 135 -14.56 23.28 10.87
N ALA A 136 -13.75 22.26 11.22
CA ALA A 136 -14.25 20.96 11.62
C ALA A 136 -15.07 21.00 12.93
N ALA A 137 -14.66 21.82 13.91
CA ALA A 137 -15.40 21.99 15.16
C ALA A 137 -16.75 22.70 14.95
N ARG A 138 -16.79 23.71 14.06
CA ARG A 138 -18.00 24.47 13.73
C ARG A 138 -19.01 23.62 12.94
N ALA A 139 -18.54 22.88 11.94
CA ALA A 139 -19.37 21.94 11.19
C ALA A 139 -20.01 20.87 12.10
N LYS A 140 -19.28 20.40 13.12
CA LYS A 140 -19.84 19.49 14.13
C LYS A 140 -20.86 20.21 15.02
N GLN A 141 -20.59 21.42 15.50
CA GLN A 141 -21.51 22.15 16.40
C GLN A 141 -22.86 22.51 15.75
N GLU A 142 -22.90 22.74 14.45
CA GLU A 142 -24.12 23.18 13.74
C GLU A 142 -25.07 22.02 13.37
N MET A 143 -24.63 20.76 13.49
CA MET A 143 -25.45 19.58 13.18
C MET A 143 -26.09 19.01 14.45
N THR A 144 -27.42 18.96 14.49
CA THR A 144 -28.19 18.36 15.59
C THR A 144 -27.84 16.87 15.75
N PRO A 145 -27.98 16.28 16.96
CA PRO A 145 -27.69 14.86 17.17
C PRO A 145 -28.48 13.93 16.24
N GLU A 146 -29.68 14.34 15.83
CA GLU A 146 -30.53 13.61 14.89
C GLU A 146 -30.00 13.68 13.46
N GLU A 147 -29.61 14.87 12.99
CA GLU A 147 -28.99 15.06 11.68
C GLU A 147 -27.66 14.30 11.56
N ARG A 148 -26.87 14.23 12.64
CA ARG A 148 -25.62 13.45 12.64
C ARG A 148 -25.87 11.97 12.44
N ARG A 149 -26.85 11.39 13.15
CA ARG A 149 -27.22 9.97 13.00
C ARG A 149 -27.76 9.68 11.60
N ALA A 150 -28.62 10.55 11.08
CA ALA A 150 -29.14 10.42 9.72
C ALA A 150 -28.02 10.48 8.68
N HIS A 151 -27.04 11.37 8.86
CA HIS A 151 -25.89 11.50 7.97
C HIS A 151 -24.94 10.29 8.07
N GLU A 152 -24.66 9.78 9.27
CA GLU A 152 -23.86 8.57 9.48
C GLU A 152 -24.52 7.33 8.83
N GLU A 153 -25.86 7.22 8.90
CA GLU A 153 -26.59 6.15 8.22
C GLU A 153 -26.62 6.31 6.69
N MET A 154 -26.65 7.55 6.19
CA MET A 154 -26.59 7.83 4.75
C MET A 154 -25.19 7.60 4.17
N GLU A 155 -24.12 7.83 4.94
CA GLU A 155 -22.72 7.69 4.51
C GLU A 155 -22.39 6.26 4.07
N PHE A 156 -23.08 5.26 4.63
CA PHE A 156 -22.88 3.85 4.28
C PHE A 156 -23.85 3.31 3.22
N CYS A 157 -24.78 4.10 2.69
CA CYS A 157 -25.75 3.64 1.70
C CYS A 157 -25.16 3.69 0.27
N THR A 158 -24.77 2.53 -0.28
CA THR A 158 -24.29 2.40 -1.67
C THR A 158 -25.13 1.43 -2.50
N GLU A 159 -25.12 1.59 -3.81
CA GLU A 159 -25.83 0.70 -4.75
C GLU A 159 -25.35 -0.76 -4.63
N THR A 160 -24.03 -0.95 -4.53
CA THR A 160 -23.42 -2.28 -4.38
C THR A 160 -23.82 -2.94 -3.06
N LEU A 161 -23.92 -2.17 -1.98
CA LEU A 161 -24.39 -2.70 -0.70
C LEU A 161 -25.85 -3.15 -0.78
N ALA A 162 -26.72 -2.36 -1.40
CA ALA A 162 -28.12 -2.74 -1.61
C ALA A 162 -28.24 -4.03 -2.46
N GLN A 163 -27.42 -4.16 -3.50
CA GLN A 163 -27.37 -5.37 -4.31
C GLN A 163 -26.95 -6.60 -3.50
N ILE A 164 -25.92 -6.47 -2.66
CA ILE A 164 -25.47 -7.56 -1.79
C ILE A 164 -26.59 -8.01 -0.84
N TYR A 165 -27.35 -7.06 -0.25
CA TYR A 165 -28.48 -7.41 0.60
C TYR A 165 -29.60 -8.12 -0.15
N ALA A 166 -29.88 -7.73 -1.40
CA ALA A 166 -30.83 -8.43 -2.25
C ALA A 166 -30.37 -9.86 -2.57
N GLU A 167 -29.09 -10.06 -2.91
CA GLU A 167 -28.50 -11.38 -3.17
C GLU A 167 -28.53 -12.30 -1.93
N GLN A 168 -28.48 -11.71 -0.73
CA GLN A 168 -28.59 -12.43 0.54
C GLN A 168 -30.04 -12.73 0.95
N GLY A 169 -31.05 -12.22 0.23
CA GLY A 169 -32.47 -12.37 0.55
C GLY A 169 -32.99 -11.38 1.60
N TYR A 170 -32.22 -10.35 1.95
CA TYR A 170 -32.64 -9.28 2.86
C TYR A 170 -33.31 -8.13 2.09
N TYR A 171 -34.45 -8.42 1.45
CA TYR A 171 -35.11 -7.49 0.54
C TYR A 171 -35.57 -6.19 1.19
N GLU A 172 -36.09 -6.24 2.42
CA GLU A 172 -36.50 -5.04 3.17
C GLU A 172 -35.33 -4.04 3.36
N HIS A 173 -34.14 -4.56 3.65
CA HIS A 173 -32.93 -3.75 3.86
C HIS A 173 -32.43 -3.17 2.54
N ALA A 174 -32.45 -3.96 1.47
CA ALA A 174 -32.11 -3.50 0.12
C ALA A 174 -33.05 -2.38 -0.34
N ILE A 175 -34.36 -2.53 -0.14
CA ILE A 175 -35.37 -1.52 -0.48
C ILE A 175 -35.10 -0.21 0.28
N HIS A 176 -34.82 -0.29 1.59
CA HIS A 176 -34.54 0.88 2.41
C HIS A 176 -33.30 1.67 1.92
N ILE A 177 -32.25 0.96 1.51
CA ILE A 177 -31.04 1.59 0.95
C ILE A 177 -31.36 2.24 -0.40
N TYR A 178 -32.13 1.58 -1.28
CA TYR A 178 -32.54 2.18 -2.55
C TYR A 178 -33.42 3.42 -2.36
N GLU A 179 -34.32 3.44 -1.37
CA GLU A 179 -35.12 4.63 -1.03
C GLU A 179 -34.22 5.79 -0.57
N LYS A 180 -33.21 5.52 0.26
CA LYS A 180 -32.21 6.53 0.66
C LYS A 180 -31.41 7.05 -0.55
N LEU A 181 -31.04 6.17 -1.48
CA LEU A 181 -30.32 6.54 -2.71
C LEU A 181 -31.16 7.40 -3.67
N ILE A 182 -32.48 7.22 -3.71
CA ILE A 182 -33.39 8.09 -4.48
C ILE A 182 -33.31 9.54 -3.98
N LEU A 183 -33.28 9.73 -2.66
CA LEU A 183 -33.19 11.05 -2.05
C LEU A 183 -31.82 11.70 -2.31
N ALA A 184 -30.75 10.91 -2.29
CA ALA A 184 -29.39 11.39 -2.54
C ALA A 184 -29.12 11.69 -4.03
N TYR A 185 -29.69 10.90 -4.94
CA TYR A 185 -29.41 10.96 -6.39
C TYR A 185 -30.71 11.01 -7.20
N PRO A 186 -31.42 12.16 -7.23
CA PRO A 186 -32.72 12.30 -7.89
C PRO A 186 -32.66 12.04 -9.40
N GLU A 187 -31.52 12.30 -10.05
CA GLU A 187 -31.24 12.00 -11.46
C GLU A 187 -31.45 10.51 -11.81
N LYS A 188 -31.21 9.62 -10.83
CA LYS A 188 -31.32 8.15 -10.97
C LYS A 188 -32.60 7.59 -10.35
N ASN A 189 -33.58 8.43 -9.99
CA ASN A 189 -34.77 7.98 -9.28
C ASN A 189 -35.52 6.84 -10.02
N ALA A 190 -35.78 7.01 -11.32
CA ALA A 190 -36.47 6.00 -12.12
C ALA A 190 -35.75 4.63 -12.13
N TYR A 191 -34.42 4.63 -12.07
CA TYR A 191 -33.62 3.41 -12.02
C TYR A 191 -33.78 2.69 -10.68
N PHE A 192 -33.63 3.41 -9.57
CA PHE A 192 -33.80 2.83 -8.23
C PHE A 192 -35.24 2.39 -7.96
N ALA A 193 -36.24 3.14 -8.44
CA ALA A 193 -37.64 2.75 -8.36
C ALA A 193 -37.91 1.41 -9.07
N ALA A 194 -37.34 1.22 -10.26
CA ALA A 194 -37.46 -0.04 -10.99
C ALA A 194 -36.76 -1.22 -10.27
N LEU A 195 -35.65 -0.97 -9.57
CA LEU A 195 -35.02 -2.00 -8.72
C LEU A 195 -35.88 -2.37 -7.52
N ILE A 196 -36.48 -1.38 -6.84
CA ILE A 196 -37.40 -1.62 -5.73
C ILE A 196 -38.62 -2.44 -6.20
N GLU A 197 -39.19 -2.13 -7.36
CA GLU A 197 -40.30 -2.89 -7.92
C GLU A 197 -39.94 -4.36 -8.17
N LYS A 198 -38.74 -4.64 -8.71
CA LYS A 198 -38.26 -6.01 -8.91
C LYS A 198 -38.16 -6.77 -7.59
N LEU A 199 -37.56 -6.16 -6.57
CA LEU A 199 -37.39 -6.80 -5.27
C LEU A 199 -38.75 -7.12 -4.61
N ARG A 200 -39.74 -6.21 -4.74
CA ARG A 200 -41.10 -6.45 -4.23
C ARG A 200 -41.86 -7.57 -4.96
N THR A 201 -41.44 -7.95 -6.16
CA THR A 201 -42.03 -9.07 -6.90
C THR A 201 -41.36 -10.41 -6.61
N GLU A 202 -40.18 -10.40 -5.98
CA GLU A 202 -39.40 -11.59 -5.63
C GLU A 202 -39.67 -12.08 -4.19
N ASP A 203 -40.35 -11.26 -3.37
CA ASP A 203 -40.98 -11.62 -2.07
C ASP A 203 -42.24 -12.50 -2.25
#